data_AF-A0A496PL73-F1
#
_entry.id   AF-A0A496PL73-F1
#
_cell.length_a   1.000
_cell.length_b   1.000
_cell.length_c   1.000
_cell.angle_alpha   90.00
_cell.angle_beta   90.00
_cell.angle_gamma   90.00
#
_symmetry.space_group_name_H-M   'P 1'
#
loop_
_entity.id
_entity.type
_entity.pdbx_description
1 polymer ?
#
loop_
_entity_poly.entity_id
_entity_poly.type
_entity_poly.pdbx_seq_one_letter_code
_entity_poly.pdbx_strand_id
1 'polypeptide(L)'
;MASSSRWFSVAKQILGPLVKSFLNSRQGSGGADGAARRPTSNGSGSPRPSGSSRPGSSGRAGAGARSGAGDGRVDAQEAAQRGAAYAGDYSGVPQMHYSPQPDGRPDPGEIVWAWVPYEEDHSQGKDRPVLIIGRDGVHLLALMLTSKDHTRQNDRDYVDVGTGAWDRQGRPSEAKLDRILRLDEAAVRREGAVLDQARFDGVAAALRQHG
;
A
#
# COMPACT_ATOMS: atom_id res chain seq x y z
N MET A 1 -34.01 -11.86 -22.59
CA MET A 1 -34.63 -10.90 -21.67
C MET A 1 -33.53 -10.23 -20.88
N ALA A 2 -33.32 -8.94 -21.14
CA ALA A 2 -32.42 -8.09 -20.39
C ALA A 2 -33.07 -7.69 -19.05
N SER A 3 -32.27 -7.56 -17.99
CA SER A 3 -32.46 -6.47 -17.04
C SER A 3 -31.17 -6.16 -16.29
N SER A 4 -30.67 -4.98 -16.58
CA SER A 4 -29.57 -4.25 -15.99
C SER A 4 -29.81 -3.92 -14.51
N SER A 5 -28.74 -3.67 -13.75
CA SER A 5 -28.37 -2.32 -13.25
C SER A 5 -27.35 -2.41 -12.10
N ARG A 6 -26.09 -2.05 -12.36
CA ARG A 6 -25.48 -0.73 -12.08
C ARG A 6 -25.12 -0.53 -10.61
N TRP A 7 -23.82 -0.58 -10.28
CA TRP A 7 -23.19 0.47 -9.48
C TRP A 7 -21.80 0.77 -10.08
N PHE A 8 -21.67 1.99 -10.62
CA PHE A 8 -20.45 2.61 -11.14
C PHE A 8 -19.68 3.28 -9.99
N SER A 9 -18.35 3.24 -10.08
CA SER A 9 -17.38 4.35 -9.95
C SER A 9 -17.46 5.36 -8.79
N VAL A 10 -16.36 5.50 -8.03
CA VAL A 10 -15.77 6.76 -7.51
C VAL A 10 -14.25 6.51 -7.39
N ALA A 11 -13.40 6.98 -8.30
CA ALA A 11 -12.80 8.32 -8.43
C ALA A 11 -11.77 8.71 -7.33
N LYS A 12 -10.61 9.18 -7.82
CA LYS A 12 -9.45 9.77 -7.12
C LYS A 12 -9.84 10.81 -6.04
N GLN A 13 -9.06 10.90 -4.96
CA GLN A 13 -8.36 12.16 -4.62
C GLN A 13 -7.30 12.01 -3.52
N ILE A 14 -6.13 12.59 -3.80
CA ILE A 14 -5.12 13.07 -2.85
C ILE A 14 -5.56 14.48 -2.40
N LEU A 15 -5.44 14.81 -1.11
CA LEU A 15 -4.70 15.98 -0.57
C LEU A 15 -5.23 16.43 0.81
N GLY A 16 -4.30 16.54 1.76
CA GLY A 16 -4.20 17.74 2.61
C GLY A 16 -4.96 17.78 3.93
N PRO A 17 -4.48 18.60 4.90
CA PRO A 17 -4.34 18.20 6.29
C PRO A 17 -5.46 18.75 7.17
N LEU A 18 -5.74 18.07 8.29
CA LEU A 18 -6.35 18.73 9.44
C LEU A 18 -5.89 18.10 10.76
N VAL A 19 -5.13 18.93 11.47
CA VAL A 19 -4.78 18.86 12.88
C VAL A 19 -6.02 19.04 13.76
N LYS A 20 -6.14 18.20 14.79
CA LYS A 20 -6.63 18.43 16.17
C LYS A 20 -7.15 17.09 16.71
N SER A 21 -7.00 16.71 17.96
CA SER A 21 -6.22 17.15 19.11
C SER A 21 -6.47 16.05 20.16
N PHE A 22 -5.48 15.82 21.02
CA PHE A 22 -5.57 15.27 22.37
C PHE A 22 -6.95 14.85 22.91
N LEU A 23 -7.01 13.65 23.48
CA LEU A 23 -7.23 13.52 24.93
C LEU A 23 -6.65 12.19 25.44
N ASN A 24 -5.53 12.29 26.15
CA ASN A 24 -5.06 11.29 27.11
C ASN A 24 -5.54 11.75 28.48
N SER A 25 -6.34 10.93 29.16
CA SER A 25 -6.64 11.14 30.58
C SER A 25 -6.39 9.84 31.34
N ARG A 26 -5.17 9.77 31.90
CA ARG A 26 -4.84 8.92 33.04
C ARG A 26 -5.47 9.53 34.29
N GLN A 27 -6.12 8.71 35.08
CA GLN A 27 -6.68 9.07 36.38
C GLN A 27 -5.71 8.60 37.47
N GLY A 28 -5.24 9.53 38.31
CA GLY A 28 -4.32 9.24 39.41
C GLY A 28 -4.05 10.45 40.30
N SER A 29 -4.65 10.41 41.50
CA SER A 29 -4.18 10.92 42.80
C SER A 29 -3.82 12.40 43.03
N GLY A 30 -4.58 13.03 43.95
CA GLY A 30 -4.03 13.49 45.23
C GLY A 30 -3.71 14.99 45.42
N GLY A 31 -4.45 15.64 46.33
CA GLY A 31 -3.86 16.37 47.46
C GLY A 31 -3.61 17.88 47.37
N ALA A 32 -4.33 18.60 48.24
CA ALA A 32 -3.90 19.75 49.08
C ALA A 32 -3.77 21.18 48.51
N ASP A 33 -4.64 22.05 49.06
CA ASP A 33 -4.39 23.33 49.75
C ASP A 33 -3.61 24.48 49.09
N GLY A 34 -4.13 25.70 49.27
CA GLY A 34 -3.28 26.87 49.50
C GLY A 34 -3.54 28.12 48.64
N ALA A 35 -4.54 28.90 49.05
CA ALA A 35 -4.59 30.37 49.13
C ALA A 35 -3.66 31.29 48.28
N ALA A 36 -4.34 32.32 47.73
CA ALA A 36 -4.03 33.77 47.85
C ALA A 36 -3.23 34.54 46.75
N ARG A 37 -3.94 35.59 46.27
CA ARG A 37 -3.52 36.98 45.98
C ARG A 37 -2.80 37.33 44.64
N ARG A 38 -3.49 38.17 43.85
CA ARG A 38 -2.93 39.18 42.89
C ARG A 38 -2.48 40.43 43.68
N PRO A 39 -1.57 41.33 43.21
CA PRO A 39 -1.86 42.30 42.11
C PRO A 39 -0.66 42.81 41.23
N THR A 40 -0.99 43.48 40.09
CA THR A 40 -0.33 44.65 39.38
C THR A 40 1.20 44.68 39.11
N SER A 41 1.83 45.30 38.10
CA SER A 41 1.53 46.15 36.91
C SER A 41 2.86 46.55 36.20
N ASN A 42 2.79 46.90 34.90
CA ASN A 42 3.54 47.96 34.17
C ASN A 42 5.03 47.85 33.70
N GLY A 43 5.28 48.38 32.47
CA GLY A 43 6.58 48.83 31.91
C GLY A 43 6.82 48.39 30.45
N SER A 44 6.44 49.11 29.38
CA SER A 44 7.01 50.33 28.75
C SER A 44 8.34 50.13 27.98
N GLY A 45 8.36 50.35 26.64
CA GLY A 45 9.62 50.67 25.91
C GLY A 45 9.70 50.29 24.42
N SER A 46 9.22 51.16 23.53
CA SER A 46 9.60 51.28 22.10
C SER A 46 10.95 52.05 21.97
N PRO A 47 11.71 52.08 20.83
CA PRO A 47 11.22 52.53 19.52
C PRO A 47 11.86 51.96 18.22
N ARG A 48 11.20 52.30 17.10
CA ARG A 48 11.58 52.21 15.67
C ARG A 48 12.67 53.24 15.28
N PRO A 49 13.24 53.12 14.06
CA PRO A 49 12.87 54.00 12.94
C PRO A 49 12.70 53.21 11.61
N SER A 50 11.61 53.32 10.85
CA SER A 50 11.25 54.31 9.81
C SER A 50 12.28 54.51 8.69
N GLY A 51 11.97 53.96 7.51
CA GLY A 51 12.59 54.28 6.22
C GLY A 51 11.65 53.93 5.06
N SER A 52 10.88 54.92 4.60
CA SER A 52 10.14 54.99 3.33
C SER A 52 11.12 54.83 2.15
N SER A 53 10.84 54.15 1.03
CA SER A 53 10.02 54.69 -0.08
C SER A 53 9.75 53.63 -1.18
N ARG A 54 8.53 53.69 -1.72
CA ARG A 54 8.00 53.09 -2.98
C ARG A 54 8.43 53.95 -4.21
N PRO A 55 7.98 53.70 -5.46
CA PRO A 55 7.46 52.49 -6.15
C PRO A 55 8.06 52.28 -7.57
N GLY A 56 7.75 51.16 -8.25
CA GLY A 56 7.78 51.16 -9.72
C GLY A 56 7.87 49.81 -10.44
N SER A 57 6.81 49.53 -11.19
CA SER A 57 6.80 48.94 -12.55
C SER A 57 6.10 47.59 -12.73
N SER A 58 5.07 47.69 -13.55
CA SER A 58 4.27 46.67 -14.22
C SER A 58 5.11 45.67 -15.01
N GLY A 59 4.90 44.38 -14.75
CA GLY A 59 5.49 43.27 -15.49
C GLY A 59 4.47 42.16 -15.76
N ARG A 60 3.68 42.37 -16.81
CA ARG A 60 3.19 41.41 -17.82
C ARG A 60 2.89 39.96 -17.38
N ALA A 61 1.62 39.60 -17.59
CA ALA A 61 1.11 38.24 -17.64
C ALA A 61 1.99 37.29 -18.49
N GLY A 62 2.45 36.22 -17.87
CA GLY A 62 3.02 35.04 -18.52
C GLY A 62 2.13 33.84 -18.22
N ALA A 63 1.39 33.40 -19.24
CA ALA A 63 0.60 32.19 -19.21
C ALA A 63 1.50 30.97 -18.94
N GLY A 64 1.47 30.45 -17.71
CA GLY A 64 2.04 29.15 -17.37
C GLY A 64 1.12 28.05 -17.89
N ALA A 65 1.48 27.50 -19.04
CA ALA A 65 0.79 26.41 -19.70
C ALA A 65 0.61 25.20 -18.77
N ARG A 66 -0.63 24.69 -18.77
CA ARG A 66 -1.07 23.45 -18.12
C ARG A 66 -0.25 22.27 -18.67
N SER A 67 0.77 21.85 -17.94
CA SER A 67 1.49 20.60 -18.21
C SER A 67 0.95 19.54 -17.27
N GLY A 68 -0.20 18.95 -17.62
CA GLY A 68 -0.90 17.95 -16.80
C GLY A 68 -1.46 16.78 -17.61
N ALA A 69 -0.95 16.55 -18.83
CA ALA A 69 -1.45 15.51 -19.74
C ALA A 69 -0.39 14.45 -20.11
N GLY A 70 0.83 14.53 -19.54
CA GLY A 70 1.93 13.62 -19.80
C GLY A 70 1.98 12.39 -18.89
N ASP A 71 1.70 12.55 -17.60
CA ASP A 71 1.81 11.48 -16.59
C ASP A 71 0.94 10.26 -16.91
N GLY A 72 -0.34 10.49 -17.22
CA GLY A 72 -1.27 9.37 -17.43
C GLY A 72 -0.96 8.50 -18.65
N ARG A 73 -0.22 9.03 -19.65
CA ARG A 73 0.17 8.24 -20.83
C ARG A 73 1.40 7.39 -20.57
N VAL A 74 2.36 7.89 -19.78
CA VAL A 74 3.54 7.10 -19.40
C VAL A 74 3.15 5.97 -18.44
N ASP A 75 2.27 6.23 -17.47
CA ASP A 75 1.76 5.21 -16.55
C ASP A 75 0.99 4.10 -17.29
N ALA A 76 0.15 4.47 -18.26
CA ALA A 76 -0.62 3.51 -19.05
C ALA A 76 0.28 2.70 -20.00
N GLN A 77 1.30 3.33 -20.60
CA GLN A 77 2.24 2.66 -21.48
C GLN A 77 3.17 1.71 -20.71
N GLU A 78 3.57 2.08 -19.50
CA GLU A 78 4.36 1.22 -18.60
C GLU A 78 3.52 0.06 -18.06
N ALA A 79 2.26 0.30 -17.67
CA ALA A 79 1.33 -0.78 -17.30
C ALA A 79 1.08 -1.75 -18.47
N ALA A 80 0.91 -1.23 -19.69
CA ALA A 80 0.74 -2.06 -20.89
C ALA A 80 2.00 -2.89 -21.21
N GLN A 81 3.20 -2.31 -21.03
CA GLN A 81 4.47 -3.05 -21.18
C GLN A 81 4.61 -4.15 -20.13
N ARG A 82 4.22 -3.89 -18.88
CA ARG A 82 4.20 -4.89 -17.80
C ARG A 82 3.16 -5.98 -18.05
N GLY A 83 1.99 -5.62 -18.57
CA GLY A 83 0.97 -6.58 -19.01
C GLY A 83 1.43 -7.44 -20.18
N ALA A 84 2.19 -6.88 -21.13
CA ALA A 84 2.80 -7.66 -22.22
C ALA A 84 3.90 -8.62 -21.72
N ALA A 85 4.53 -8.34 -20.58
CA ALA A 85 5.50 -9.21 -19.92
C ALA A 85 4.85 -10.30 -19.05
N TYR A 86 3.52 -10.39 -19.01
CA TYR A 86 2.82 -11.39 -18.22
C TYR A 86 2.99 -12.80 -18.80
N ALA A 87 3.67 -13.67 -18.05
CA ALA A 87 3.96 -15.05 -18.45
C ALA A 87 2.74 -16.00 -18.32
N GLY A 88 1.56 -15.48 -17.97
CA GLY A 88 0.37 -16.28 -17.66
C GLY A 88 0.35 -16.79 -16.22
N ASP A 89 -0.80 -17.31 -15.80
CA ASP A 89 -0.93 -18.01 -14.52
C ASP A 89 -0.37 -19.43 -14.61
N TYR A 90 0.11 -19.94 -13.48
CA TYR A 90 0.50 -21.34 -13.32
C TYR A 90 -0.76 -22.20 -13.11
N SER A 91 -0.78 -23.39 -13.72
CA SER A 91 -1.86 -24.36 -13.58
C SER A 91 -1.41 -25.63 -12.84
N GLY A 92 -2.27 -26.12 -11.95
CA GLY A 92 -2.01 -27.30 -11.11
C GLY A 92 -1.38 -26.95 -9.76
N VAL A 93 -0.94 -27.98 -9.04
CA VAL A 93 -0.34 -27.83 -7.70
C VAL A 93 1.18 -27.66 -7.83
N PRO A 94 1.76 -26.51 -7.43
CA PRO A 94 3.18 -26.27 -7.56
C PRO A 94 4.01 -27.00 -6.49
N GLN A 95 5.29 -27.21 -6.79
CA GLN A 95 6.26 -27.63 -5.77
C GLN A 95 6.60 -26.46 -4.85
N MET A 96 5.99 -26.46 -3.67
CA MET A 96 6.19 -25.41 -2.66
C MET A 96 7.27 -25.80 -1.66
N HIS A 97 8.16 -24.88 -1.35
CA HIS A 97 9.23 -25.05 -0.37
C HIS A 97 9.48 -23.75 0.37
N TYR A 98 9.92 -23.83 1.63
CA TYR A 98 10.26 -22.66 2.43
C TYR A 98 11.79 -22.52 2.47
N SER A 99 12.32 -21.42 1.94
CA SER A 99 13.76 -21.16 1.91
C SER A 99 14.09 -19.66 1.76
N PRO A 100 13.53 -18.78 2.60
CA PRO A 100 13.74 -17.35 2.45
C PRO A 100 15.20 -16.96 2.74
N GLN A 101 15.77 -16.10 1.91
CA GLN A 101 17.12 -15.57 2.06
C GLN A 101 17.07 -14.06 1.78
N PRO A 102 17.23 -13.19 2.80
CA PRO A 102 17.14 -11.74 2.63
C PRO A 102 18.38 -11.14 1.92
N ASP A 103 18.75 -11.66 0.76
CA ASP A 103 19.91 -11.24 -0.05
C ASP A 103 19.54 -10.19 -1.11
N GLY A 104 18.26 -9.83 -1.20
CA GLY A 104 17.71 -8.88 -2.17
C GLY A 104 17.14 -9.54 -3.43
N ARG A 105 17.20 -10.88 -3.53
CA ARG A 105 16.47 -11.67 -4.52
C ARG A 105 15.24 -12.32 -3.85
N PRO A 106 14.11 -12.38 -4.55
CA PRO A 106 12.91 -12.99 -4.01
C PRO A 106 13.06 -14.52 -3.92
N ASP A 107 12.85 -15.05 -2.72
CA ASP A 107 12.88 -16.48 -2.44
C ASP A 107 11.56 -17.01 -1.83
N PRO A 108 11.27 -18.31 -1.97
CA PRO A 108 10.08 -18.90 -1.37
C PRO A 108 10.02 -18.73 0.15
N GLY A 109 8.88 -18.23 0.62
CA GLY A 109 8.68 -17.77 2.00
C GLY A 109 8.76 -16.25 2.17
N GLU A 110 9.20 -15.52 1.16
CA GLU A 110 9.19 -14.05 1.18
C GLU A 110 7.89 -13.48 0.61
N ILE A 111 7.44 -12.39 1.22
CA ILE A 111 6.39 -11.53 0.73
C ILE A 111 7.05 -10.31 0.09
N VAL A 112 6.80 -10.11 -1.19
CA VAL A 112 7.41 -9.04 -2.00
C VAL A 112 6.34 -8.23 -2.69
N TRP A 113 6.65 -6.98 -3.04
CA TRP A 113 5.76 -6.17 -3.86
C TRP A 113 6.02 -6.41 -5.35
N ALA A 114 4.97 -6.73 -6.09
CA ALA A 114 5.05 -6.96 -7.53
C ALA A 114 3.86 -6.30 -8.24
N TRP A 115 4.05 -6.03 -9.53
CA TRP A 115 2.93 -5.65 -10.39
C TRP A 115 2.09 -6.89 -10.69
N VAL A 116 0.78 -6.81 -10.40
CA VAL A 116 -0.15 -7.91 -10.58
C VAL A 116 -1.23 -7.53 -11.59
N PRO A 117 -1.36 -8.25 -12.72
CA PRO A 117 -2.40 -7.99 -13.69
C PRO A 117 -3.80 -8.27 -13.14
N TYR A 118 -4.79 -7.48 -13.56
CA TYR A 118 -6.20 -7.79 -13.33
C TYR A 118 -6.59 -9.04 -14.09
N GLU A 119 -7.65 -9.74 -13.66
CA GLU A 119 -8.06 -11.03 -14.27
C GLU A 119 -8.86 -10.81 -15.55
N GLU A 120 -9.58 -9.68 -15.64
CA GLU A 120 -10.46 -9.35 -16.75
C GLU A 120 -9.70 -8.70 -17.92
N ASP A 121 -8.59 -8.02 -17.61
CA ASP A 121 -7.75 -7.32 -18.56
C ASP A 121 -6.30 -7.31 -18.08
N HIS A 122 -5.50 -8.24 -18.61
CA HIS A 122 -4.09 -8.42 -18.25
C HIS A 122 -3.21 -7.25 -18.73
N SER A 123 -3.70 -6.34 -19.57
CA SER A 123 -2.98 -5.11 -19.92
C SER A 123 -3.01 -4.07 -18.79
N GLN A 124 -3.89 -4.27 -17.80
CA GLN A 124 -3.98 -3.48 -16.60
C GLN A 124 -3.59 -4.30 -15.38
N GLY A 125 -3.18 -3.59 -14.33
CA GLY A 125 -2.77 -4.21 -13.09
C GLY A 125 -2.49 -3.16 -12.02
N LYS A 126 -2.08 -3.64 -10.86
CA LYS A 126 -1.66 -2.78 -9.75
C LYS A 126 -0.54 -3.43 -8.97
N ASP A 127 0.22 -2.63 -8.25
CA ASP A 127 1.19 -3.15 -7.30
C ASP A 127 0.48 -3.78 -6.09
N ARG A 128 0.90 -4.99 -5.72
CA ARG A 128 0.38 -5.73 -4.57
C ARG A 128 1.50 -6.49 -3.87
N PRO A 129 1.37 -6.72 -2.55
CA PRO A 129 2.16 -7.73 -1.89
C PRO A 129 1.74 -9.12 -2.38
N VAL A 130 2.72 -9.96 -2.66
CA VAL A 130 2.56 -11.35 -3.10
C VAL A 130 3.47 -12.24 -2.26
N LEU A 131 3.02 -13.44 -1.91
CA LEU A 131 3.84 -14.45 -1.26
C LEU A 131 4.50 -15.33 -2.33
N ILE A 132 5.84 -15.39 -2.34
CA ILE A 132 6.57 -16.33 -3.18
C ILE A 132 6.47 -17.71 -2.56
N ILE A 133 5.98 -18.69 -3.34
CA ILE A 133 5.72 -20.05 -2.87
C ILE A 133 6.64 -21.10 -3.51
N GLY A 134 7.29 -20.78 -4.62
CA GLY A 134 8.14 -21.70 -5.35
C GLY A 134 8.66 -21.11 -6.65
N ARG A 135 9.15 -21.98 -7.55
CA ARG A 135 9.66 -21.61 -8.87
C ARG A 135 9.13 -22.58 -9.93
N ASP A 136 8.97 -22.07 -11.15
CA ASP A 136 8.68 -22.82 -12.38
C ASP A 136 9.64 -22.34 -13.49
N GLY A 137 10.70 -23.11 -13.72
CA GLY A 137 11.79 -22.70 -14.59
C GLY A 137 12.43 -21.40 -14.12
N VAL A 138 12.35 -20.35 -14.97
CA VAL A 138 12.87 -19.01 -14.68
C VAL A 138 11.88 -18.13 -13.91
N HIS A 139 10.64 -18.58 -13.74
CA HIS A 139 9.60 -17.80 -13.12
C HIS A 139 9.48 -18.10 -11.63
N LEU A 140 9.21 -17.06 -10.85
CA LEU A 140 8.73 -17.19 -9.49
C LEU A 140 7.25 -17.54 -9.51
N LEU A 141 6.83 -18.42 -8.62
CA LEU A 141 5.41 -18.70 -8.38
C LEU A 141 4.94 -17.93 -7.16
N ALA A 142 3.84 -17.19 -7.28
CA ALA A 142 3.39 -16.31 -6.22
C ALA A 142 1.87 -16.31 -6.04
N LEU A 143 1.43 -16.14 -4.79
CA LEU A 143 0.03 -15.92 -4.42
C LEU A 143 -0.19 -14.45 -4.09
N MET A 144 -1.30 -13.88 -4.55
CA MET A 144 -1.66 -12.50 -4.23
C MET A 144 -2.12 -12.37 -2.79
N LEU A 145 -1.71 -11.29 -2.12
CA LEU A 145 -2.26 -10.93 -0.81
C LEU A 145 -3.34 -9.85 -0.90
N THR A 146 -4.28 -9.91 0.03
CA THR A 146 -5.33 -8.91 0.24
C THR A 146 -5.55 -8.67 1.73
N SER A 147 -5.81 -7.44 2.14
CA SER A 147 -6.25 -7.11 3.52
C SER A 147 -7.77 -6.95 3.61
N LYS A 148 -8.51 -7.30 2.55
CA LYS A 148 -9.95 -7.50 2.64
C LYS A 148 -10.18 -8.84 3.30
N ASP A 149 -11.20 -8.90 4.13
CA ASP A 149 -11.52 -10.11 4.86
C ASP A 149 -12.54 -10.96 4.10
N HIS A 150 -12.06 -12.08 3.57
CA HIS A 150 -12.85 -13.08 2.84
C HIS A 150 -13.00 -14.37 3.65
N THR A 151 -12.08 -14.68 4.57
CA THR A 151 -12.19 -15.90 5.39
C THR A 151 -13.39 -15.85 6.34
N ARG A 152 -13.79 -14.68 6.86
CA ARG A 152 -15.05 -14.54 7.61
C ARG A 152 -16.31 -14.80 6.77
N GLN A 153 -16.19 -14.83 5.45
CA GLN A 153 -17.27 -15.15 4.52
C GLN A 153 -17.25 -16.64 4.11
N ASN A 154 -16.36 -17.44 4.70
CA ASN A 154 -16.14 -18.86 4.39
C ASN A 154 -15.80 -19.11 2.91
N ASP A 155 -15.09 -18.14 2.30
CA ASP A 155 -14.61 -18.23 0.94
C ASP A 155 -13.38 -19.16 0.90
N ARG A 156 -13.51 -20.28 0.17
CA ARG A 156 -12.46 -21.31 0.10
C ARG A 156 -11.25 -20.88 -0.72
N ASP A 157 -11.37 -19.79 -1.48
CA ASP A 157 -10.30 -19.27 -2.31
C ASP A 157 -9.32 -18.42 -1.50
N TYR A 158 -9.52 -18.25 -0.19
CA TYR A 158 -8.66 -17.43 0.67
C TYR A 158 -8.21 -18.17 1.93
N VAL A 159 -6.99 -17.89 2.36
CA VAL A 159 -6.42 -18.39 3.62
C VAL A 159 -5.72 -17.27 4.39
N ASP A 160 -5.87 -17.26 5.70
CA ASP A 160 -5.25 -16.25 6.57
C ASP A 160 -3.72 -16.35 6.54
N VAL A 161 -3.07 -15.19 6.34
CA VAL A 161 -1.61 -14.98 6.45
C VAL A 161 -1.27 -14.13 7.69
N GLY A 162 -2.26 -13.45 8.27
CA GLY A 162 -2.11 -12.61 9.44
C GLY A 162 -1.48 -11.25 9.11
N THR A 163 -0.78 -10.65 10.08
CA THR A 163 -0.16 -9.32 9.95
C THR A 163 1.34 -9.41 9.73
N GLY A 164 1.94 -8.35 9.15
CA GLY A 164 3.39 -8.21 9.07
C GLY A 164 3.85 -6.97 8.30
N ALA A 165 5.16 -6.83 8.14
CA ALA A 165 5.81 -5.61 7.64
C ALA A 165 5.48 -5.26 6.18
N TRP A 166 4.91 -6.19 5.42
CA TRP A 166 4.44 -5.95 4.05
C TRP A 166 3.25 -4.98 3.98
N ASP A 167 2.48 -4.83 5.07
CA ASP A 167 1.46 -3.80 5.18
C ASP A 167 1.87 -2.78 6.24
N ARG A 168 2.06 -1.52 5.83
CA ARG A 168 2.44 -0.41 6.72
C ARG A 168 1.41 -0.11 7.81
N GLN A 169 0.15 -0.49 7.59
CA GLN A 169 -0.92 -0.36 8.58
C GLN A 169 -1.00 -1.59 9.50
N GLY A 170 -0.21 -2.64 9.24
CA GLY A 170 -0.19 -3.87 10.01
C GLY A 170 -1.52 -4.63 10.00
N ARG A 171 -2.30 -4.49 8.91
CA ARG A 171 -3.62 -5.13 8.83
C ARG A 171 -3.50 -6.63 8.60
N PRO A 172 -4.44 -7.44 9.13
CA PRO A 172 -4.56 -8.84 8.75
C PRO A 172 -4.68 -8.97 7.24
N SER A 173 -3.97 -9.94 6.68
CA SER A 173 -3.93 -10.22 5.26
C SER A 173 -4.23 -11.70 5.01
N GLU A 174 -4.75 -11.97 3.82
CA GLU A 174 -5.12 -13.29 3.32
C GLU A 174 -4.42 -13.53 1.98
N ALA A 175 -4.08 -14.79 1.69
CA ALA A 175 -3.58 -15.23 0.39
C ALA A 175 -4.73 -15.79 -0.46
N LYS A 176 -4.81 -15.34 -1.72
CA LYS A 176 -5.76 -15.83 -2.73
C LYS A 176 -5.20 -17.10 -3.39
N LEU A 177 -5.92 -18.22 -3.33
CA LEU A 177 -5.47 -19.59 -3.66
C LEU A 177 -5.84 -20.06 -5.07
N ASP A 178 -6.95 -19.57 -5.61
CA ASP A 178 -7.49 -19.89 -6.95
C ASP A 178 -6.65 -19.33 -8.12
N ARG A 179 -5.63 -18.51 -7.83
CA ARG A 179 -4.75 -17.92 -8.85
C ARG A 179 -3.29 -17.88 -8.41
N ILE A 180 -2.45 -18.64 -9.10
CA ILE A 180 -1.00 -18.67 -8.92
C ILE A 180 -0.33 -17.90 -10.05
N LEU A 181 0.32 -16.79 -9.72
CA LEU A 181 1.02 -15.94 -10.68
C LEU A 181 2.38 -16.53 -11.05
N ARG A 182 2.76 -16.43 -12.34
CA ARG A 182 4.17 -16.51 -12.76
C ARG A 182 4.75 -15.10 -12.86
N LEU A 183 5.81 -14.84 -12.11
CA LEU A 183 6.49 -13.55 -12.09
C LEU A 183 7.92 -13.69 -12.60
N ASP A 184 8.39 -12.68 -13.34
CA ASP A 184 9.81 -12.49 -13.61
C ASP A 184 10.49 -11.87 -12.38
N GLU A 185 11.71 -12.28 -12.06
CA GLU A 185 12.48 -11.69 -10.94
C GLU A 185 12.63 -10.16 -11.10
N ALA A 186 12.73 -9.66 -12.32
CA ALA A 186 12.84 -8.22 -12.61
C ALA A 186 11.52 -7.46 -12.39
N ALA A 187 10.38 -8.15 -12.32
CA ALA A 187 9.08 -7.55 -12.02
C ALA A 187 8.85 -7.35 -10.50
N VAL A 188 9.72 -7.93 -9.67
CA VAL A 188 9.68 -7.80 -8.21
C VAL A 188 10.36 -6.50 -7.76
N ARG A 189 9.72 -5.80 -6.83
CA ARG A 189 10.24 -4.59 -6.21
C ARG A 189 10.99 -4.96 -4.92
N ARG A 190 12.01 -4.18 -4.56
CA ARG A 190 12.92 -4.44 -3.43
C ARG A 190 12.31 -4.24 -2.03
N GLU A 191 10.99 -4.11 -1.92
CA GLU A 191 10.29 -4.02 -0.64
C GLU A 191 9.67 -5.38 -0.34
N GLY A 192 10.04 -5.97 0.80
CA GLY A 192 9.54 -7.27 1.20
C GLY A 192 9.71 -7.59 2.68
N ALA A 193 9.18 -8.73 3.07
CA ALA A 193 9.24 -9.28 4.42
C ALA A 193 9.27 -10.81 4.36
N VAL A 194 9.88 -11.46 5.34
CA VAL A 194 9.84 -12.92 5.45
C VAL A 194 8.59 -13.34 6.22
N LEU A 195 7.77 -14.22 5.64
CA LEU A 195 6.67 -14.86 6.34
C LEU A 195 7.24 -15.97 7.24
N ASP A 196 6.70 -16.17 8.44
CA ASP A 196 7.15 -17.28 9.28
C ASP A 196 6.80 -18.64 8.66
N GLN A 197 7.64 -19.63 8.94
CA GLN A 197 7.52 -20.97 8.35
C GLN A 197 6.17 -21.64 8.65
N ALA A 198 5.62 -21.47 9.85
CA ALA A 198 4.35 -22.12 10.22
C ALA A 198 3.17 -21.56 9.40
N ARG A 199 3.13 -20.24 9.18
CA ARG A 199 2.13 -19.63 8.30
C ARG A 199 2.34 -20.03 6.84
N PHE A 200 3.58 -20.08 6.37
CA PHE A 200 3.88 -20.59 5.03
C PHE A 200 3.37 -22.02 4.83
N ASP A 201 3.64 -22.91 5.78
CA ASP A 201 3.19 -24.30 5.74
C ASP A 201 1.66 -24.40 5.73
N GLY A 202 0.97 -23.52 6.47
CA GLY A 202 -0.48 -23.39 6.46
C GLY A 202 -1.02 -23.01 5.07
N VAL A 203 -0.42 -22.00 4.43
CA VAL A 203 -0.78 -21.60 3.05
C VAL A 203 -0.52 -22.75 2.07
N ALA A 204 0.64 -23.40 2.17
CA ALA A 204 0.99 -24.51 1.29
C ALA A 204 0.05 -25.72 1.47
N ALA A 205 -0.39 -26.00 2.68
CA ALA A 205 -1.39 -27.03 2.96
C ALA A 205 -2.76 -26.67 2.37
N ALA A 206 -3.19 -25.41 2.52
CA ALA A 206 -4.46 -24.94 1.98
C ALA A 206 -4.47 -24.99 0.44
N LEU A 207 -3.39 -24.56 -0.22
CA LEU A 207 -3.29 -24.60 -1.69
C LEU A 207 -3.35 -26.04 -2.23
N ARG A 208 -2.73 -27.01 -1.55
CA ARG A 208 -2.82 -28.45 -1.92
C ARG A 208 -4.22 -29.03 -1.76
N GLN A 209 -5.06 -28.45 -0.91
CA GLN A 209 -6.45 -28.89 -0.71
C GLN A 209 -7.44 -28.18 -1.64
N HIS A 210 -7.01 -27.07 -2.24
CA HIS A 210 -7.82 -26.26 -3.17
C HIS A 210 -7.78 -26.83 -4.59
N GLY A 211 -6.59 -27.15 -5.09
CA GLY A 211 -6.37 -27.76 -6.42
C GLY A 211 -6.64 -29.26 -6.48
#